data_AF-A0A841QIS2-F1
#
_entry.id   AF-A0A841QIS2-F1
#
_cell.length_a   1.000
_cell.length_b   1.000
_cell.length_c   1.000
_cell.angle_alpha   90.00
_cell.angle_beta   90.00
_cell.angle_gamma   90.00
#
_symmetry.space_group_name_H-M   'P 1'
#
loop_
_entity.id
_entity.type
_entity.pdbx_description
1 polymer ?
#
loop_
_entity_poly.entity_id
_entity_poly.type
_entity_poly.pdbx_seq_one_letter_code
_entity_poly.pdbx_strand_id
1 'polypeptide(L)'
;MDLTNIPLQIRAHWSNPNIPIIVRSGIPGEKLTARLPYRSDNNTWLRSLASGTRKPEIKWSPKIKAWKLPISWLNRFVDSGLERYGRLYLIQPYREIEKCAPACRNAVGHDCQCSCMGANHGIGDGRGWFDVSETFSFRWGTSAAAIKLMTKKLRTV
;
A
#
# COMPACT_ATOMS: atom_id res chain seq x y z
N MET A 1 10.47 11.78 -5.89
CA MET A 1 9.14 11.26 -6.27
C MET A 1 8.52 12.28 -7.17
N ASP A 2 8.46 11.94 -8.45
CA ASP A 2 7.69 12.69 -9.41
C ASP A 2 6.21 12.40 -9.15
N LEU A 3 5.44 13.45 -8.84
CA LEU A 3 3.99 13.33 -8.60
C LEU A 3 3.21 13.32 -9.92
N THR A 4 3.87 13.49 -11.08
CA THR A 4 3.23 13.43 -12.41
C THR A 4 2.65 12.05 -12.72
N ASN A 5 3.18 10.99 -12.12
CA ASN A 5 2.68 9.63 -12.25
C ASN A 5 1.57 9.29 -11.24
N ILE A 6 1.21 10.24 -10.36
CA ILE A 6 0.07 10.09 -9.46
C ILE A 6 -1.19 10.62 -10.17
N PRO A 7 -2.28 9.84 -10.27
CA PRO A 7 -3.53 10.30 -10.87
C PRO A 7 -4.02 11.62 -10.27
N LEU A 8 -4.59 12.50 -11.10
CA LEU A 8 -4.99 13.86 -10.71
C LEU A 8 -5.91 13.90 -9.48
N GLN A 9 -6.81 12.92 -9.36
CA GLN A 9 -7.71 12.76 -8.22
C GLN A 9 -6.94 12.61 -6.90
N ILE A 10 -5.80 11.91 -6.89
CA ILE A 10 -4.95 11.79 -5.70
C ILE A 10 -4.12 13.03 -5.46
N ARG A 11 -3.67 13.74 -6.50
CA ARG A 11 -2.94 15.01 -6.31
C ARG A 11 -3.77 16.04 -5.54
N ALA A 12 -5.08 16.08 -5.80
CA ALA A 12 -6.00 16.92 -5.03
C ALA A 12 -6.00 16.55 -3.53
N HIS A 13 -6.06 15.26 -3.21
CA HIS A 13 -5.96 14.77 -1.83
C HIS A 13 -4.56 14.91 -1.21
N TRP A 14 -3.51 15.00 -2.01
CA TRP A 14 -2.14 15.17 -1.51
C TRP A 14 -1.89 16.55 -0.91
N SER A 15 -2.42 17.59 -1.57
CA SER A 15 -2.28 18.98 -1.13
C SER A 15 -3.01 19.25 0.19
N ASN A 16 -4.22 18.71 0.34
CA ASN A 16 -5.02 18.80 1.55
C ASN A 16 -5.57 17.42 1.97
N PRO A 17 -4.78 16.60 2.67
CA PRO A 17 -5.17 15.23 2.98
C PRO A 17 -6.16 15.20 4.15
N ASN A 18 -7.40 14.84 3.84
CA ASN A 18 -8.39 14.41 4.82
C ASN A 18 -8.36 12.88 5.04
N ILE A 19 -7.66 12.16 4.16
CA ILE A 19 -7.45 10.70 4.21
C ILE A 19 -5.94 10.46 4.10
N PRO A 20 -5.33 9.63 4.97
CA PRO A 20 -3.92 9.27 4.84
C PRO A 20 -3.65 8.50 3.55
N ILE A 21 -2.50 8.77 2.93
CA ILE A 21 -2.04 8.15 1.69
C ILE A 21 -0.69 7.51 1.96
N ILE A 22 -0.53 6.24 1.60
CA ILE A 22 0.75 5.53 1.62
C ILE A 22 1.11 5.07 0.21
N VAL A 23 2.35 5.35 -0.20
CA VAL A 23 2.89 5.00 -1.52
C VAL A 23 4.05 4.03 -1.34
N ARG A 24 3.95 2.88 -2.01
CA ARG A 24 5.09 2.01 -2.35
C ARG A 24 5.43 2.30 -3.82
N SER A 25 6.65 2.70 -4.13
CA SER A 25 6.99 3.06 -5.52
C SER A 25 7.35 1.86 -6.40
N GLY A 26 7.70 0.72 -5.81
CA GLY A 26 8.20 -0.46 -6.54
C GLY A 26 9.66 -0.36 -6.96
N ILE A 27 10.29 0.81 -6.79
CA ILE A 27 11.70 1.01 -7.13
C ILE A 27 12.56 0.37 -6.03
N PRO A 28 13.47 -0.55 -6.37
CA PRO A 28 14.37 -1.16 -5.39
C PRO A 28 15.12 -0.11 -4.58
N GLY A 29 15.15 -0.29 -3.25
CA GLY A 29 15.83 0.63 -2.32
C GLY A 29 15.04 1.88 -1.92
N GLU A 30 13.89 2.18 -2.54
CA GLU A 30 13.09 3.34 -2.16
C GLU A 30 12.21 3.11 -0.92
N LYS A 31 12.22 4.08 0.00
CA LYS A 31 11.34 4.12 1.18
C LYS A 31 9.88 4.37 0.80
N LEU A 32 8.96 3.87 1.64
CA LEU A 32 7.54 4.24 1.54
C LEU A 32 7.39 5.75 1.71
N THR A 33 6.36 6.31 1.08
CA THR A 33 6.00 7.72 1.24
C THR A 33 4.62 7.83 1.85
N ALA A 34 4.51 8.41 3.04
CA ALA A 34 3.27 8.57 3.78
C ALA A 34 2.87 10.05 3.89
N ARG A 35 1.74 10.41 3.28
CA ARG A 35 1.10 11.72 3.44
C ARG A 35 -0.05 11.56 4.44
N LEU A 36 0.01 12.30 5.54
CA LEU A 36 -0.99 12.22 6.62
C LEU A 36 -1.80 13.52 6.72
N PRO A 37 -3.10 13.44 7.09
CA PRO A 37 -3.80 14.57 7.70
C PRO A 37 -2.98 15.13 8.86
N TYR A 38 -2.91 16.46 8.98
CA TYR A 38 -2.14 17.06 10.05
C TYR A 38 -2.78 16.74 11.41
N ARG A 39 -1.98 16.13 12.29
CA ARG A 39 -2.25 15.96 13.72
C ARG A 39 -0.94 16.17 14.47
N SER A 40 -0.99 16.80 15.63
CA SER A 40 0.19 17.15 16.43
C SER A 40 1.01 15.93 16.86
N ASP A 41 0.36 14.79 17.04
CA ASP A 41 0.93 13.52 17.51
C ASP A 41 1.43 12.60 16.36
N ASN A 42 1.39 13.05 15.10
CA ASN A 42 1.76 12.21 13.95
C ASN A 42 3.19 11.65 14.04
N ASN A 43 4.15 12.42 14.58
CA ASN A 43 5.52 11.92 14.73
C ASN A 43 5.58 10.77 15.75
N THR A 44 4.95 10.97 16.91
CA THR A 44 4.90 9.98 17.99
C THR A 44 4.18 8.72 17.55
N TRP A 45 3.05 8.87 16.86
CA TRP A 45 2.29 7.76 16.29
C TRP A 45 3.10 6.96 15.25
N LEU A 46 3.81 7.63 14.33
CA LEU A 46 4.68 6.92 13.39
C LEU A 46 5.79 6.15 14.11
N ARG A 47 6.36 6.72 15.17
CA ARG A 47 7.41 6.04 15.97
C ARG A 47 6.87 4.83 16.72
N SER A 48 5.60 4.84 17.15
CA SER A 48 5.00 3.67 17.81
C SER A 48 4.80 2.48 16.87
N LEU A 49 4.90 2.67 15.55
CA LEU A 49 4.88 1.58 14.56
C LEU A 49 6.22 0.82 14.48
N ALA A 50 7.26 1.31 15.14
CA ALA A 50 8.54 0.62 15.18
C ALA A 50 8.46 -0.66 16.01
N SER A 51 9.10 -1.71 15.52
CA SER A 51 9.30 -2.96 16.26
C SER A 51 10.78 -3.10 16.61
N GLY A 52 11.08 -3.48 17.86
CA GLY A 52 12.45 -3.71 18.33
C GLY A 52 13.12 -2.49 18.98
N THR A 53 14.38 -2.65 19.35
CA THR A 53 15.15 -1.67 20.16
C THR A 53 15.84 -0.60 19.32
N ARG A 54 16.00 -0.82 18.01
CA ARG A 54 16.70 0.12 17.13
C ARG A 54 15.79 1.30 16.77
N LYS A 55 16.34 2.52 16.88
CA LYS A 55 15.63 3.74 16.48
C LYS A 55 15.24 3.66 14.99
N PRO A 56 13.96 3.84 14.64
CA PRO A 56 13.50 3.72 13.27
C PRO A 56 13.94 4.90 12.41
N GLU A 57 14.34 4.61 11.18
CA GLU A 57 14.82 5.63 10.24
C GLU A 57 13.65 6.27 9.46
N ILE A 58 12.87 7.08 10.16
CA ILE A 58 11.80 7.91 9.59
C ILE A 58 12.30 9.32 9.27
N LYS A 59 11.91 9.89 8.13
CA LYS A 59 12.32 11.25 7.72
C LYS A 59 11.15 12.05 7.18
N TRP A 60 10.92 13.25 7.71
CA TRP A 60 10.00 14.21 7.10
C TRP A 60 10.64 14.84 5.87
N SER A 61 9.92 14.92 4.76
CA SER A 61 10.33 15.64 3.56
C SER A 61 9.44 16.87 3.36
N PRO A 62 9.93 18.07 3.68
CA PRO A 62 9.18 19.31 3.50
C PRO A 62 8.75 19.54 2.04
N LYS A 63 9.63 19.19 1.08
CA LYS A 63 9.40 19.38 -0.36
C LYS A 63 8.12 18.70 -0.87
N ILE A 64 7.86 17.48 -0.41
CA ILE A 64 6.67 16.70 -0.80
C ILE A 64 5.62 16.63 0.31
N LYS A 65 5.85 17.33 1.44
CA LYS A 65 5.02 17.34 2.65
C LYS A 65 4.63 15.92 3.12
N ALA A 66 5.58 14.99 3.10
CA ALA A 66 5.33 13.58 3.42
C ALA A 66 6.47 12.95 4.22
N TRP A 67 6.16 11.86 4.91
CA TRP A 67 7.12 11.04 5.63
C TRP A 67 7.71 9.97 4.73
N LYS A 68 9.00 9.71 4.90
CA LYS A 68 9.70 8.54 4.37
C LYS A 68 9.82 7.48 5.46
N LEU A 69 9.32 6.28 5.18
CA LEU A 69 9.24 5.17 6.15
C LEU A 69 9.92 3.91 5.58
N PRO A 70 10.41 2.99 6.43
CA PRO A 70 10.90 1.69 5.97
C PRO A 70 9.84 0.91 5.18
N ILE A 71 10.26 0.18 4.13
CA ILE A 71 9.34 -0.65 3.32
C ILE A 71 8.63 -1.71 4.16
N SER A 72 9.34 -2.31 5.12
CA SER A 72 8.80 -3.34 6.02
C SER A 72 7.67 -2.86 6.92
N TRP A 73 7.38 -1.55 6.97
CA TRP A 73 6.33 -0.98 7.79
C TRP A 73 4.97 -0.93 7.08
N LEU A 74 4.88 -1.35 5.82
CA LEU A 74 3.66 -1.20 5.02
C LEU A 74 2.42 -1.76 5.76
N ASN A 75 2.47 -3.02 6.18
CA ASN A 75 1.35 -3.66 6.88
C ASN A 75 1.02 -2.93 8.19
N ARG A 76 2.02 -2.68 9.05
CA ARG A 76 1.81 -1.96 10.31
C ARG A 76 1.20 -0.58 10.13
N PHE A 77 1.65 0.15 9.10
CA PHE A 77 1.10 1.45 8.74
C PHE A 77 -0.35 1.33 8.26
N VAL A 78 -0.67 0.34 7.42
CA VAL A 78 -2.02 0.11 6.92
C VAL A 78 -2.96 -0.23 8.09
N ASP A 79 -2.59 -1.19 8.92
CA ASP A 79 -3.42 -1.66 10.04
C ASP A 79 -3.66 -0.54 11.06
N SER A 80 -2.57 0.09 11.53
CA SER A 80 -2.67 1.19 12.50
C SER A 80 -3.31 2.44 11.89
N GLY A 81 -3.16 2.65 10.58
CA GLY A 81 -3.78 3.74 9.85
C GLY A 81 -5.28 3.54 9.72
N LEU A 82 -5.74 2.34 9.42
CA LEU A 82 -7.16 2.00 9.40
C LEU A 82 -7.78 2.10 10.79
N GLU A 83 -7.07 1.71 11.84
CA GLU A 83 -7.52 1.89 13.22
C GLU A 83 -7.68 3.38 13.56
N ARG A 84 -6.67 4.20 13.22
CA ARG A 84 -6.61 5.62 13.59
C ARG A 84 -7.51 6.53 12.76
N TYR A 85 -7.68 6.23 11.47
CA TYR A 85 -8.35 7.12 10.51
C TYR A 85 -9.62 6.50 9.90
N GLY A 86 -9.91 5.22 10.17
CA GLY A 86 -11.04 4.48 9.59
C GLY A 86 -10.88 4.14 8.10
N ARG A 87 -10.06 4.90 7.37
CA ARG A 87 -9.80 4.74 5.95
C ARG A 87 -8.42 5.26 5.55
N LEU A 88 -7.86 4.72 4.47
CA LEU A 88 -6.60 5.19 3.87
C LEU A 88 -6.51 4.85 2.38
N TYR A 89 -5.69 5.59 1.64
CA TYR A 89 -5.29 5.22 0.29
C TYR A 89 -3.95 4.48 0.30
N LEU A 90 -3.92 3.31 -0.34
CA LEU A 90 -2.69 2.59 -0.70
C LEU A 90 -2.44 2.76 -2.20
N ILE A 91 -1.25 3.24 -2.55
CA ILE A 91 -0.78 3.40 -3.92
C ILE A 91 0.45 2.52 -4.09
N GLN A 92 0.45 1.67 -5.10
CA GLN A 92 1.55 0.75 -5.38
C GLN A 92 1.61 0.43 -6.88
N PRO A 93 2.75 -0.08 -7.39
CA PRO A 93 2.81 -0.58 -8.75
C PRO A 93 1.80 -1.70 -8.93
N TYR A 94 1.30 -1.81 -10.15
CA TYR A 94 0.39 -2.86 -10.55
C TYR A 94 0.85 -3.42 -11.89
N ARG A 95 0.78 -4.74 -12.03
CA ARG A 95 1.12 -5.45 -13.26
C ARG A 95 -0.17 -5.84 -13.96
N GLU A 96 -0.36 -5.33 -15.17
CA GLU A 96 -1.57 -5.62 -15.97
C GLU A 96 -1.75 -7.12 -16.29
N ILE A 97 -0.65 -7.88 -16.31
CA ILE A 97 -0.69 -9.34 -16.34
C ILE A 97 -0.12 -9.88 -15.02
N GLU A 98 -0.98 -10.09 -14.04
CA GLU A 98 -0.72 -10.99 -12.92
C GLU A 98 -1.99 -11.77 -12.57
N LYS A 99 -2.16 -12.93 -13.23
CA LYS A 99 -3.18 -13.94 -12.88
C LYS A 99 -3.07 -14.22 -11.39
N CYS A 100 -4.19 -14.22 -10.66
CA CYS A 100 -4.19 -14.34 -9.20
C CYS A 100 -3.49 -15.64 -8.77
N ALA A 101 -2.24 -15.54 -8.34
CA ALA A 101 -1.41 -16.69 -8.01
C ALA A 101 -1.96 -17.39 -6.75
N PRO A 102 -1.74 -18.72 -6.61
CA PRO A 102 -2.11 -19.46 -5.40
C PRO A 102 -1.61 -18.80 -4.11
N ALA A 103 -0.40 -18.24 -4.12
CA ALA A 103 0.17 -17.52 -2.99
C ALA A 103 -0.68 -16.32 -2.54
N CYS A 104 -1.35 -15.60 -3.47
CA CYS A 104 -2.29 -14.53 -3.12
C CYS A 104 -3.65 -15.08 -2.66
N ARG A 105 -4.14 -16.16 -3.29
CA ARG A 105 -5.39 -16.82 -2.90
C ARG A 105 -5.29 -17.41 -1.48
N ASN A 106 -4.10 -17.82 -1.07
CA ASN A 106 -3.82 -18.45 0.23
C ASN A 106 -3.13 -17.52 1.24
N ALA A 107 -2.95 -16.24 0.93
CA ALA A 107 -2.25 -15.30 1.81
C ALA A 107 -3.10 -14.85 3.01
N VAL A 108 -2.47 -14.76 4.18
CA VAL A 108 -3.08 -14.32 5.46
C VAL A 108 -2.76 -12.83 5.76
N GLY A 109 -2.12 -12.11 4.83
CA GLY A 109 -1.70 -10.70 4.97
C GLY A 109 -2.41 -9.73 3.99
N HIS A 110 -1.87 -8.52 3.78
CA HIS A 110 -2.44 -7.53 2.84
C HIS A 110 -1.57 -7.25 1.59
N ASP A 111 -0.44 -7.93 1.46
CA ASP A 111 0.40 -7.83 0.27
C ASP A 111 -0.26 -8.62 -0.88
N CYS A 112 -0.88 -7.91 -1.82
CA CYS A 112 -1.22 -8.45 -3.13
C CYS A 112 -0.64 -7.50 -4.18
N GLN A 113 0.05 -8.07 -5.16
CA GLN A 113 0.46 -7.40 -6.40
C GLN A 113 -0.41 -7.84 -7.60
N CYS A 114 -1.39 -8.70 -7.31
CA CYS A 114 -2.25 -9.41 -8.23
C CYS A 114 -3.17 -8.51 -9.08
N SER A 115 -3.43 -8.92 -10.34
CA SER A 115 -4.26 -8.16 -11.29
C SER A 115 -5.70 -7.95 -10.81
N CYS A 116 -6.19 -8.84 -9.95
CA CYS A 116 -7.53 -8.76 -9.39
C CYS A 116 -7.70 -7.67 -8.32
N MET A 117 -6.67 -6.85 -8.03
CA MET A 117 -6.69 -5.78 -7.03
C MET A 117 -7.09 -6.27 -5.62
N GLY A 118 -6.80 -7.53 -5.34
CA GLY A 118 -7.12 -8.22 -4.09
C GLY A 118 -8.56 -8.72 -3.99
N ALA A 119 -9.33 -8.76 -5.09
CA ALA A 119 -10.69 -9.31 -5.10
C ALA A 119 -10.74 -10.79 -4.66
N ASN A 120 -9.67 -11.55 -4.93
CA ASN A 120 -9.58 -12.99 -4.63
C ASN A 120 -8.55 -13.30 -3.53
N HIS A 121 -8.08 -12.29 -2.79
CA HIS A 121 -7.03 -12.43 -1.80
C HIS A 121 -7.53 -13.17 -0.56
N GLY A 122 -6.84 -14.24 -0.15
CA GLY A 122 -7.22 -15.05 1.01
C GLY A 122 -8.49 -15.90 0.83
N ILE A 123 -8.94 -16.13 -0.41
CA ILE A 123 -10.19 -16.84 -0.71
C ILE A 123 -10.03 -18.37 -0.81
N GLY A 124 -8.81 -18.89 -0.88
CA GLY A 124 -8.51 -20.33 -1.02
C GLY A 124 -8.68 -20.89 -2.44
N ASP A 125 -8.58 -22.23 -2.57
CA ASP A 125 -8.66 -22.97 -3.84
C ASP A 125 -10.09 -23.37 -4.28
N GLY A 126 -11.14 -22.75 -3.72
CA GLY A 126 -12.54 -23.04 -4.06
C GLY A 126 -13.20 -22.01 -4.98
N ARG A 127 -14.18 -22.46 -5.80
CA ARG A 127 -15.00 -21.69 -6.79
C ARG A 127 -14.44 -21.61 -8.23
N GLY A 128 -13.91 -22.70 -8.78
CA GLY A 128 -13.61 -22.79 -10.21
C GLY A 128 -12.20 -22.31 -10.62
N TRP A 129 -11.29 -22.17 -9.65
CA TRP A 129 -9.87 -21.92 -9.91
C TRP A 129 -9.13 -23.25 -10.13
N PHE A 130 -8.25 -23.31 -11.13
CA PHE A 130 -7.33 -24.42 -11.35
C PHE A 130 -5.96 -23.87 -11.77
N ASP A 131 -4.90 -24.48 -11.26
CA ASP A 131 -3.53 -24.04 -11.53
C ASP A 131 -2.99 -24.75 -12.78
N VAL A 132 -2.39 -23.98 -13.70
CA VAL A 132 -1.78 -24.49 -14.93
C VAL A 132 -0.27 -24.27 -14.82
N SER A 133 0.50 -25.35 -14.89
CA SER A 133 1.97 -25.32 -14.84
C SER A 133 2.56 -24.93 -16.20
N GLU A 134 3.36 -23.85 -16.21
CA GLU A 134 4.34 -23.46 -17.26
C GLU A 134 3.77 -22.87 -18.58
N THR A 135 4.32 -21.87 -19.30
CA THR A 135 5.41 -20.88 -19.15
C THR A 135 5.13 -19.77 -20.20
N PHE A 136 5.31 -18.48 -19.89
CA PHE A 136 5.33 -17.41 -20.92
C PHE A 136 6.32 -16.29 -20.58
N SER A 137 7.06 -15.83 -21.59
CA SER A 137 7.92 -14.64 -21.54
C SER A 137 7.15 -13.41 -22.01
N PHE A 138 7.22 -12.30 -21.26
CA PHE A 138 6.60 -11.01 -21.63
C PHE A 138 7.63 -9.86 -21.55
N ARG A 139 7.48 -8.87 -22.43
CA ARG A 139 8.26 -7.62 -22.47
C ARG A 139 7.45 -6.48 -21.83
N TRP A 140 8.11 -5.68 -21.00
CA TRP A 140 7.52 -4.67 -20.11
C TRP A 140 7.31 -3.29 -20.76
N GLY A 141 6.17 -2.66 -20.46
CA GLY A 141 5.93 -1.21 -20.57
C GLY A 141 6.10 -0.49 -19.22
N THR A 142 6.10 0.85 -19.24
CA THR A 142 6.34 1.74 -18.09
C THR A 142 5.24 1.61 -17.02
N SER A 143 5.47 0.76 -16.01
CA SER A 143 4.70 0.56 -14.76
C SER A 143 3.43 1.42 -14.57
N ALA A 144 2.25 0.79 -14.61
CA ALA A 144 1.00 1.39 -14.14
C ALA A 144 0.92 1.35 -12.59
N ALA A 145 0.16 2.28 -12.00
CA ALA A 145 -0.06 2.34 -10.54
C ALA A 145 -1.52 1.99 -10.19
N ALA A 146 -1.71 1.12 -9.21
CA ALA A 146 -3.02 0.87 -8.62
C ALA A 146 -3.25 1.76 -7.39
N ILE A 147 -4.51 2.16 -7.21
CA ILE A 147 -4.99 2.93 -6.07
C ILE A 147 -6.11 2.14 -5.41
N LYS A 148 -5.98 1.91 -4.10
CA LYS A 148 -7.02 1.28 -3.30
C LYS A 148 -7.41 2.16 -2.13
N LEU A 149 -8.72 2.46 -2.01
CA LEU A 149 -9.29 2.99 -0.78
C LEU A 149 -9.57 1.81 0.15
N MET A 150 -8.87 1.78 1.27
CA MET A 150 -9.07 0.80 2.33
C MET A 150 -9.97 1.41 3.40
N THR A 151 -10.93 0.66 3.92
CA THR A 151 -11.82 1.06 5.01
C THR A 151 -11.85 -0.01 6.10
N LYS A 152 -11.94 0.40 7.36
CA LYS A 152 -12.10 -0.51 8.50
C LYS A 152 -13.51 -1.11 8.43
N LYS A 153 -13.63 -2.45 8.42
CA LYS A 153 -14.93 -3.11 8.58
C LYS A 153 -15.50 -2.79 9.96
N LEU A 154 -16.74 -2.30 10.01
CA LEU A 154 -17.51 -2.24 11.24
C LEU A 154 -17.76 -3.69 11.68
N ARG A 155 -17.39 -4.04 12.92
CA ARG A 155 -17.82 -5.31 13.50
C ARG A 155 -19.31 -5.17 13.82
N THR A 156 -20.15 -5.84 13.05
CA THR A 156 -21.53 -6.09 13.47
C THR A 156 -21.45 -7.03 14.67
N VAL A 157 -22.03 -6.60 15.80
CA VAL A 157 -22.20 -7.43 17.00
C VAL A 157 -23.18 -8.55 16.70
#